data_AF-A0A960XT36-F1
#
_entry.id   AF-A0A960XT36-F1
#
_cell.length_a   1.000
_cell.length_b   1.000
_cell.length_c   1.000
_cell.angle_alpha   90.00
_cell.angle_beta   90.00
_cell.angle_gamma   90.00
#
_symmetry.space_group_name_H-M   'P 1'
#
loop_
_entity.id
_entity.type
_entity.pdbx_description
1 polymer ?
#
loop_
_entity_poly.entity_id
_entity_poly.type
_entity_poly.pdbx_seq_one_letter_code
_entity_poly.pdbx_strand_id
1 'polypeptide(L)'
;MKPKRTNPILPRLLGAAFASLASLSAQSISINFGANQTSSAVDEAAKTSGAVPIAGNLWNNTTVNGGGTLGSLIDSTGATTAASVTWTAQNTWQSGSSGATATSENGDLTKGYLDDSGAGWTVNMDSPYLLNDIYVIHATDQGNPATMSAVSVNGTFYTGNGAGGTVAVGGSGSSWSAANFSTADVLVESTNFIKVEDQTGVSLAGLNSSPGRSAIAGLQVVNAYTGTLSFWDTNGATAGSGNAGGTWGTDSFWTADATGSVATGAWSSGSAAVFSAGTDGTGLLTVTVNGTQTADAIWVQEGDITLSGGVIDLSAGSGILRGDDPDASFYALTIDSSIQAADLTIAGEVEFGGSNTITGTVTVLGTALVASNQSWNQIAGSGTLDLFGGDLTVGA
;
A
#
# COMPACT_ATOMS: atom_id res chain seq x y z
N MET A 1 56.30 56.19 -25.87
CA MET A 1 55.98 55.89 -24.45
C MET A 1 54.74 56.65 -24.03
N LYS A 2 53.61 55.94 -23.87
CA LYS A 2 52.44 56.23 -23.00
C LYS A 2 51.32 55.22 -23.38
N PRO A 3 50.40 54.89 -22.46
CA PRO A 3 50.15 53.49 -22.07
C PRO A 3 48.86 52.87 -22.62
N LYS A 4 48.84 51.51 -22.62
CA LYS A 4 47.66 50.64 -22.79
C LYS A 4 46.57 51.01 -21.79
N ARG A 5 45.34 51.22 -22.27
CA ARG A 5 44.12 51.25 -21.45
C ARG A 5 43.38 49.92 -21.62
N THR A 6 43.22 49.21 -20.52
CA THR A 6 42.40 48.00 -20.37
C THR A 6 40.96 48.40 -20.10
N ASN A 7 40.02 47.90 -20.91
CA ASN A 7 38.58 47.98 -20.63
C ASN A 7 38.22 46.97 -19.52
N PRO A 8 37.44 47.35 -18.49
CA PRO A 8 36.87 46.39 -17.57
C PRO A 8 35.60 45.77 -18.20
N ILE A 9 35.56 44.44 -18.24
CA ILE A 9 34.40 43.65 -18.61
C ILE A 9 33.45 43.63 -17.40
N LEU A 10 32.22 44.11 -17.59
CA LEU A 10 31.11 43.95 -16.64
C LEU A 10 30.74 42.45 -16.54
N PRO A 11 30.64 41.83 -15.34
CA PRO A 11 30.06 40.51 -15.23
C PRO A 11 28.53 40.61 -15.34
N ARG A 12 27.97 39.97 -16.36
CA ARG A 12 26.53 39.70 -16.46
C ARG A 12 26.16 38.75 -15.33
N LEU A 13 25.35 39.24 -14.38
CA LEU A 13 24.66 38.43 -13.39
C LEU A 13 23.68 37.51 -14.15
N LEU A 14 23.99 36.23 -14.22
CA LEU A 14 23.05 35.19 -14.64
C LEU A 14 22.18 34.89 -13.43
N GLY A 15 20.91 35.32 -13.45
CA GLY A 15 19.95 35.01 -12.41
C GLY A 15 19.67 33.51 -12.40
N ALA A 16 20.17 32.81 -11.39
CA ALA A 16 19.73 31.45 -11.10
C ALA A 16 18.28 31.53 -10.63
N ALA A 17 17.36 31.02 -11.45
CA ALA A 17 16.01 30.73 -11.00
C ALA A 17 16.11 29.63 -9.94
N PHE A 18 15.92 30.00 -8.68
CA PHE A 18 15.60 29.05 -7.63
C PHE A 18 14.20 28.52 -7.93
N ALA A 19 14.12 27.43 -8.69
CA ALA A 19 12.94 26.57 -8.61
C ALA A 19 12.89 26.06 -7.18
N SER A 20 11.88 26.48 -6.42
CA SER A 20 11.57 25.85 -5.14
C SER A 20 11.32 24.38 -5.44
N LEU A 21 12.19 23.51 -4.93
CA LEU A 21 11.94 22.09 -4.84
C LEU A 21 10.76 21.92 -3.88
N ALA A 22 9.54 22.01 -4.40
CA ALA A 22 8.40 21.42 -3.72
C ALA A 22 8.70 19.93 -3.69
N SER A 23 8.88 19.37 -2.50
CA SER A 23 8.89 17.93 -2.31
C SER A 23 7.62 17.40 -2.98
N LEU A 24 7.74 16.51 -3.97
CA LEU A 24 6.57 15.73 -4.37
C LEU A 24 6.13 14.98 -3.11
N SER A 25 4.92 15.24 -2.62
CA SER A 25 4.35 14.40 -1.57
C SER A 25 4.12 13.00 -2.15
N ALA A 26 4.31 11.96 -1.34
CA ALA A 26 3.94 10.61 -1.73
C ALA A 26 2.45 10.57 -2.14
N GLN A 27 2.14 9.78 -3.17
CA GLN A 27 0.75 9.57 -3.63
C GLN A 27 -0.05 8.88 -2.52
N SER A 28 -1.29 9.29 -2.32
CA SER A 28 -2.15 8.71 -1.29
C SER A 28 -3.61 8.64 -1.72
N ILE A 29 -4.34 7.72 -1.11
CA ILE A 29 -5.80 7.62 -1.22
C ILE A 29 -6.36 7.76 0.20
N SER A 30 -7.34 8.65 0.35
CA SER A 30 -7.95 8.96 1.65
C SER A 30 -9.44 8.66 1.62
N ILE A 31 -9.94 8.01 2.66
CA ILE A 31 -11.32 7.54 2.79
C ILE A 31 -11.91 8.10 4.08
N ASN A 32 -13.07 8.75 3.95
CA ASN A 32 -13.88 9.18 5.08
C ASN A 32 -15.12 8.30 5.17
N PHE A 33 -15.32 7.62 6.31
CA PHE A 33 -16.45 6.71 6.49
C PHE A 33 -17.76 7.41 6.89
N GLY A 34 -17.71 8.69 7.24
CA GLY A 34 -18.89 9.52 7.47
C GLY A 34 -19.81 9.04 8.60
N ALA A 35 -21.01 9.63 8.68
CA ALA A 35 -22.05 9.28 9.64
C ALA A 35 -23.44 9.22 8.98
N ASN A 36 -24.35 8.44 9.57
CA ASN A 36 -25.72 8.29 9.08
C ASN A 36 -26.64 9.51 9.28
N GLN A 37 -26.20 10.56 10.00
CA GLN A 37 -27.01 11.73 10.34
C GLN A 37 -26.22 13.03 10.15
N THR A 38 -26.50 13.76 9.05
CA THR A 38 -26.03 15.12 8.70
C THR A 38 -24.51 15.42 8.64
N SER A 39 -24.05 15.87 7.46
CA SER A 39 -22.80 16.63 7.18
C SER A 39 -21.56 16.21 7.99
N SER A 40 -20.95 15.10 7.59
CA SER A 40 -19.59 14.69 7.96
C SER A 40 -18.70 14.54 6.72
N ALA A 41 -19.09 15.12 5.59
CA ALA A 41 -18.28 15.06 4.38
C ALA A 41 -17.03 15.93 4.55
N VAL A 42 -15.94 15.46 3.95
CA VAL A 42 -14.69 16.19 3.80
C VAL A 42 -14.59 16.52 2.32
N ASP A 43 -14.91 17.75 1.93
CA ASP A 43 -15.12 18.11 0.52
C ASP A 43 -14.67 19.53 0.14
N GLU A 44 -14.12 20.31 1.08
CA GLU A 44 -13.70 21.68 0.84
C GLU A 44 -12.26 21.77 0.31
N ALA A 45 -12.10 22.12 -0.96
CA ALA A 45 -10.78 22.26 -1.60
C ALA A 45 -9.82 23.28 -0.95
N ALA A 46 -10.38 24.25 -0.20
CA ALA A 46 -9.59 25.29 0.46
C ALA A 46 -9.06 24.87 1.85
N LYS A 47 -9.53 23.73 2.38
CA LYS A 47 -9.16 23.21 3.69
C LYS A 47 -8.42 21.90 3.54
N THR A 48 -7.59 21.57 4.52
CA THR A 48 -6.88 20.28 4.55
C THR A 48 -7.42 19.36 5.63
N SER A 49 -7.31 18.06 5.40
CA SER A 49 -7.71 17.03 6.35
C SER A 49 -6.76 15.83 6.32
N GLY A 50 -6.65 15.13 7.45
CA GLY A 50 -5.90 13.88 7.58
C GLY A 50 -4.64 13.95 8.44
N ALA A 51 -4.09 12.77 8.68
CA ALA A 51 -2.75 12.56 9.22
C ALA A 51 -1.66 12.99 8.23
N VAL A 52 -1.88 12.73 6.94
CA VAL A 52 -1.16 13.33 5.82
C VAL A 52 -2.08 14.39 5.22
N PRO A 53 -1.86 15.69 5.52
CA PRO A 53 -2.81 16.72 5.14
C PRO A 53 -2.94 16.84 3.62
N ILE A 54 -4.13 16.56 3.09
CA ILE A 54 -4.52 16.78 1.69
C ILE A 54 -5.77 17.65 1.62
N ALA A 55 -6.03 18.24 0.45
CA ALA A 55 -7.23 19.05 0.23
C ALA A 55 -8.51 18.23 0.46
N GLY A 56 -9.52 18.85 1.07
CA GLY A 56 -10.79 18.21 1.44
C GLY A 56 -11.47 17.47 0.30
N ASN A 57 -11.60 18.16 -0.84
CA ASN A 57 -12.23 17.64 -2.05
C ASN A 57 -11.53 16.42 -2.69
N LEU A 58 -10.38 15.98 -2.16
CA LEU A 58 -9.67 14.78 -2.59
C LEU A 58 -9.93 13.58 -1.67
N TRP A 59 -10.77 13.73 -0.65
CA TRP A 59 -11.24 12.63 0.19
C TRP A 59 -12.37 11.85 -0.49
N ASN A 60 -12.28 10.53 -0.43
CA ASN A 60 -13.33 9.62 -0.86
C ASN A 60 -14.35 9.45 0.27
N ASN A 61 -15.45 10.18 0.20
CA ASN A 61 -16.50 10.16 1.20
C ASN A 61 -17.47 8.99 0.97
N THR A 62 -17.61 8.10 1.95
CA THR A 62 -18.62 7.05 1.90
C THR A 62 -19.97 7.57 2.42
N THR A 63 -21.06 7.01 1.91
CA THR A 63 -22.43 7.45 2.24
C THR A 63 -23.31 6.32 2.78
N VAL A 64 -22.76 5.13 2.99
CA VAL A 64 -23.53 3.92 3.34
C VAL A 64 -23.37 3.58 4.81
N ASN A 65 -24.49 3.54 5.53
CA ASN A 65 -24.53 3.20 6.94
C ASN A 65 -24.21 1.72 7.15
N GLY A 66 -23.17 1.42 7.94
CA GLY A 66 -22.82 0.06 8.35
C GLY A 66 -22.06 -0.77 7.33
N GLY A 67 -21.86 -0.34 6.09
CA GLY A 67 -21.05 -1.13 5.16
C GLY A 67 -21.33 -0.86 3.70
N GLY A 68 -20.34 -1.11 2.86
CA GLY A 68 -20.47 -0.90 1.44
C GLY A 68 -19.16 -1.12 0.71
N THR A 69 -19.19 -0.85 -0.59
CA THR A 69 -18.01 -0.82 -1.46
C THR A 69 -18.01 0.50 -2.22
N LEU A 70 -16.84 1.09 -2.34
CA LEU A 70 -16.57 2.26 -3.17
C LEU A 70 -15.38 1.93 -4.06
N GLY A 71 -15.61 1.85 -5.36
CA GLY A 71 -14.55 1.70 -6.37
C GLY A 71 -14.17 3.06 -6.97
N SER A 72 -13.21 3.03 -7.89
CA SER A 72 -12.75 4.21 -8.62
C SER A 72 -12.31 5.35 -7.69
N LEU A 73 -11.53 5.00 -6.67
CA LEU A 73 -11.09 5.96 -5.66
C LEU A 73 -10.20 7.04 -6.28
N ILE A 74 -10.35 8.27 -5.79
CA ILE A 74 -9.55 9.43 -6.17
C ILE A 74 -8.30 9.47 -5.30
N ASP A 75 -7.15 9.74 -5.91
CA ASP A 75 -5.88 9.94 -5.22
C ASP A 75 -5.63 11.40 -4.79
N SER A 76 -4.50 11.63 -4.12
CA SER A 76 -4.07 12.94 -3.65
C SER A 76 -3.71 13.95 -4.76
N THR A 77 -3.75 13.54 -6.03
CA THR A 77 -3.59 14.43 -7.19
C THR A 77 -4.93 14.78 -7.85
N GLY A 78 -6.02 14.10 -7.46
CA GLY A 78 -7.34 14.20 -8.08
C GLY A 78 -7.57 13.22 -9.23
N ALA A 79 -6.64 12.29 -9.48
CA ALA A 79 -6.80 11.26 -10.50
C ALA A 79 -7.67 10.12 -9.98
N THR A 80 -8.59 9.63 -10.82
CA THR A 80 -9.33 8.39 -10.55
C THR A 80 -8.41 7.19 -10.75
N THR A 81 -8.41 6.28 -9.78
CA THR A 81 -7.61 5.04 -9.79
C THR A 81 -8.51 3.82 -10.00
N ALA A 82 -7.91 2.64 -10.20
CA ALA A 82 -8.64 1.37 -10.19
C ALA A 82 -8.97 0.90 -8.75
N ALA A 83 -8.37 1.52 -7.74
CA ALA A 83 -8.49 1.12 -6.35
C ALA A 83 -9.95 1.11 -5.87
N SER A 84 -10.23 0.19 -4.94
CA SER A 84 -11.52 0.07 -4.30
C SER A 84 -11.38 -0.18 -2.81
N VAL A 85 -12.39 0.22 -2.04
CA VAL A 85 -12.50 -0.07 -0.61
C VAL A 85 -13.84 -0.73 -0.33
N THR A 86 -13.82 -1.80 0.45
CA THR A 86 -15.01 -2.49 0.98
C THR A 86 -14.94 -2.49 2.49
N TRP A 87 -16.05 -2.19 3.16
CA TRP A 87 -16.12 -2.16 4.61
C TRP A 87 -17.40 -2.77 5.15
N THR A 88 -17.34 -3.25 6.39
CA THR A 88 -18.49 -3.74 7.16
C THR A 88 -18.45 -3.17 8.56
N ALA A 89 -19.61 -2.91 9.14
CA ALA A 89 -19.86 -2.52 10.52
C ALA A 89 -21.36 -2.79 10.82
N GLN A 90 -21.79 -2.73 12.08
CA GLN A 90 -23.24 -2.78 12.34
C GLN A 90 -23.94 -1.49 11.86
N ASN A 91 -23.26 -0.36 12.05
CA ASN A 91 -23.73 0.98 11.74
C ASN A 91 -22.54 1.95 11.69
N THR A 92 -22.85 3.18 11.30
CA THR A 92 -22.03 4.36 11.56
C THR A 92 -22.64 5.16 12.69
N TRP A 93 -21.81 5.91 13.42
CA TRP A 93 -22.27 6.86 14.42
C TRP A 93 -21.51 8.18 14.31
N GLN A 94 -21.83 9.11 15.20
CA GLN A 94 -21.21 10.43 15.23
C GLN A 94 -20.50 10.69 16.55
N SER A 95 -19.38 11.40 16.48
CA SER A 95 -18.65 11.90 17.64
C SER A 95 -19.23 13.22 18.14
N GLY A 96 -18.61 13.78 19.18
CA GLY A 96 -18.92 15.12 19.69
C GLY A 96 -18.26 16.26 18.90
N SER A 97 -17.66 15.99 17.74
CA SER A 97 -16.99 17.02 16.94
C SER A 97 -17.92 18.15 16.51
N SER A 98 -17.43 19.39 16.60
CA SER A 98 -18.11 20.58 16.11
C SER A 98 -17.99 20.79 14.59
N GLY A 99 -17.19 19.97 13.90
CA GLY A 99 -16.90 20.09 12.46
C GLY A 99 -15.66 20.93 12.14
N ALA A 100 -15.51 21.30 10.87
CA ALA A 100 -14.35 22.04 10.36
C ALA A 100 -14.01 23.34 11.11
N THR A 101 -12.73 23.69 11.06
CA THR A 101 -12.19 25.00 11.43
C THR A 101 -12.16 25.93 10.20
N ALA A 102 -11.56 27.11 10.34
CA ALA A 102 -11.33 28.02 9.20
C ALA A 102 -10.36 27.45 8.17
N THR A 103 -9.53 26.48 8.56
CA THR A 103 -8.34 26.02 7.82
C THR A 103 -8.29 24.51 7.63
N SER A 104 -9.09 23.74 8.37
CA SER A 104 -9.06 22.28 8.34
C SER A 104 -10.44 21.63 8.45
N GLU A 105 -10.59 20.48 7.80
CA GLU A 105 -11.75 19.59 7.92
C GLU A 105 -11.50 18.38 8.82
N ASN A 106 -10.43 18.37 9.62
CA ASN A 106 -10.19 17.28 10.59
C ASN A 106 -11.37 17.07 11.56
N GLY A 107 -12.09 18.15 11.88
CA GLY A 107 -13.31 18.07 12.67
C GLY A 107 -14.46 17.39 11.94
N ASP A 108 -14.61 17.59 10.63
CA ASP A 108 -15.62 16.88 9.84
C ASP A 108 -15.21 15.42 9.60
N LEU A 109 -13.93 15.16 9.34
CA LEU A 109 -13.37 13.83 9.22
C LEU A 109 -13.61 12.98 10.47
N THR A 110 -13.36 13.53 11.66
CA THR A 110 -13.54 12.82 12.93
C THR A 110 -14.96 12.90 13.48
N LYS A 111 -15.90 13.44 12.70
CA LYS A 111 -17.30 13.58 13.11
C LYS A 111 -18.08 12.30 12.98
N GLY A 112 -17.82 11.51 11.95
CA GLY A 112 -18.46 10.22 11.72
C GLY A 112 -17.47 9.07 11.84
N TYR A 113 -17.95 7.89 12.24
CA TYR A 113 -17.11 6.70 12.36
C TYR A 113 -17.86 5.39 12.13
N LEU A 114 -17.13 4.36 11.72
CA LEU A 114 -17.55 2.96 11.77
C LEU A 114 -17.58 2.51 13.23
N ASP A 115 -18.73 2.05 13.70
CA ASP A 115 -18.94 1.64 15.09
C ASP A 115 -18.50 0.18 15.31
N ASP A 116 -18.02 -0.13 16.51
CA ASP A 116 -17.63 -1.48 16.92
C ASP A 116 -18.77 -2.37 17.39
N SER A 117 -20.01 -1.87 17.41
CA SER A 117 -21.14 -2.69 17.83
C SER A 117 -21.36 -3.92 16.93
N GLY A 118 -22.09 -4.92 17.44
CA GLY A 118 -22.34 -6.17 16.73
C GLY A 118 -21.08 -7.03 16.59
N ALA A 119 -20.64 -7.29 15.36
CA ALA A 119 -19.47 -8.14 15.07
C ALA A 119 -18.13 -7.37 15.06
N GLY A 120 -18.15 -6.06 15.33
CA GLY A 120 -17.05 -5.16 15.03
C GLY A 120 -17.14 -4.62 13.59
N TRP A 121 -16.02 -4.18 13.05
CA TRP A 121 -15.92 -3.67 11.69
C TRP A 121 -14.71 -4.24 10.95
N THR A 122 -14.81 -4.24 9.63
CA THR A 122 -13.69 -4.55 8.72
C THR A 122 -13.58 -3.50 7.63
N VAL A 123 -12.36 -3.26 7.16
CA VAL A 123 -12.07 -2.46 5.97
C VAL A 123 -11.01 -3.19 5.16
N ASN A 124 -11.31 -3.52 3.91
CA ASN A 124 -10.36 -4.07 2.96
C ASN A 124 -10.24 -3.10 1.79
N MET A 125 -9.02 -2.79 1.39
CA MET A 125 -8.76 -1.94 0.23
C MET A 125 -7.87 -2.68 -0.75
N ASP A 126 -8.31 -2.70 -2.01
CA ASP A 126 -7.48 -3.06 -3.15
C ASP A 126 -6.60 -1.85 -3.48
N SER A 127 -5.38 -1.86 -2.94
CA SER A 127 -4.46 -0.74 -3.02
C SER A 127 -3.60 -0.82 -4.27
N PRO A 128 -3.44 0.28 -5.02
CA PRO A 128 -2.61 0.32 -6.21
C PRO A 128 -1.11 0.47 -5.89
N TYR A 129 -0.71 0.28 -4.64
CA TYR A 129 0.69 0.43 -4.20
C TYR A 129 1.29 -0.90 -3.80
N LEU A 130 2.55 -1.11 -4.20
CA LEU A 130 3.36 -2.25 -3.80
C LEU A 130 3.54 -2.33 -2.28
N LEU A 131 3.81 -1.17 -1.65
CA LEU A 131 3.90 -0.99 -0.20
C LEU A 131 3.06 0.19 0.25
N ASN A 132 2.45 0.04 1.42
CA ASN A 132 1.44 0.92 1.96
C ASN A 132 1.84 1.40 3.36
N ASP A 133 1.96 2.71 3.52
CA ASP A 133 1.88 3.36 4.82
C ASP A 133 0.39 3.60 5.13
N ILE A 134 -0.10 2.95 6.19
CA ILE A 134 -1.50 2.92 6.57
C ILE A 134 -1.73 3.80 7.79
N TYR A 135 -2.57 4.82 7.64
CA TYR A 135 -2.98 5.73 8.71
C TYR A 135 -4.43 5.44 9.08
N VAL A 136 -4.64 4.90 10.27
CA VAL A 136 -5.99 4.61 10.79
C VAL A 136 -6.40 5.72 11.74
N ILE A 137 -7.39 6.50 11.34
CA ILE A 137 -7.84 7.70 12.08
C ILE A 137 -9.05 7.31 12.93
N HIS A 138 -8.95 7.55 14.23
CA HIS A 138 -9.96 7.10 15.19
C HIS A 138 -10.95 8.21 15.51
N ALA A 139 -12.20 7.82 15.78
CA ALA A 139 -13.17 8.69 16.41
C ALA A 139 -14.23 7.87 17.17
N THR A 140 -14.81 8.42 18.23
CA THR A 140 -15.91 7.80 18.98
C THR A 140 -16.87 8.84 19.60
N ASP A 141 -17.93 8.41 20.27
CA ASP A 141 -18.78 9.26 21.09
C ASP A 141 -18.45 9.16 22.60
N GLN A 142 -17.45 8.36 22.96
CA GLN A 142 -17.03 8.11 24.34
C GLN A 142 -15.88 9.03 24.77
N GLY A 143 -16.06 9.80 25.85
CA GLY A 143 -14.97 10.55 26.52
C GLY A 143 -14.18 11.52 25.63
N ASN A 144 -13.27 12.32 26.19
CA ASN A 144 -12.17 12.95 25.45
C ASN A 144 -11.08 13.36 26.46
N PRO A 145 -10.01 12.57 26.64
CA PRO A 145 -9.62 11.41 25.84
C PRO A 145 -10.53 10.19 26.03
N ALA A 146 -10.45 9.24 25.10
CA ALA A 146 -11.19 7.98 25.06
C ALA A 146 -10.23 6.80 25.15
N THR A 147 -10.67 5.71 25.78
CA THR A 147 -9.93 4.43 25.73
C THR A 147 -10.21 3.74 24.39
N MET A 148 -9.23 3.73 23.49
CA MET A 148 -9.29 3.04 22.21
C MET A 148 -8.66 1.65 22.30
N SER A 149 -9.26 0.69 21.62
CA SER A 149 -8.76 -0.67 21.52
C SER A 149 -7.95 -0.90 20.27
N ALA A 150 -7.03 -1.86 20.35
CA ALA A 150 -6.14 -2.22 19.27
C ALA A 150 -6.88 -2.45 17.95
N VAL A 151 -6.31 -1.95 16.86
CA VAL A 151 -6.78 -2.20 15.51
C VAL A 151 -5.92 -3.28 14.89
N SER A 152 -6.55 -4.28 14.27
CA SER A 152 -5.85 -5.25 13.45
C SER A 152 -5.50 -4.60 12.11
N VAL A 153 -4.24 -4.69 11.70
CA VAL A 153 -3.74 -4.35 10.36
C VAL A 153 -3.04 -5.59 9.83
N ASN A 154 -3.57 -6.17 8.76
CA ASN A 154 -3.11 -7.43 8.16
C ASN A 154 -2.93 -8.56 9.19
N GLY A 155 -3.85 -8.63 10.16
CA GLY A 155 -3.84 -9.66 11.22
C GLY A 155 -2.99 -9.33 12.45
N THR A 156 -2.15 -8.29 12.41
CA THR A 156 -1.35 -7.84 13.55
C THR A 156 -2.08 -6.71 14.30
N PHE A 157 -2.13 -6.78 15.63
CA PHE A 157 -2.84 -5.79 16.44
C PHE A 157 -1.93 -4.64 16.90
N TYR A 158 -2.39 -3.42 16.68
CA TYR A 158 -1.66 -2.18 16.88
C TYR A 158 -2.39 -1.20 17.79
N THR A 159 -1.64 -0.50 18.63
CA THR A 159 -2.15 0.55 19.53
C THR A 159 -1.27 1.80 19.47
N GLY A 160 -1.88 2.97 19.71
CA GLY A 160 -1.09 4.17 19.98
C GLY A 160 -0.24 4.02 21.24
N ASN A 161 0.97 4.56 21.23
CA ASN A 161 1.88 4.49 22.37
C ASN A 161 1.63 5.59 23.44
N GLY A 162 0.67 6.48 23.20
CA GLY A 162 0.30 7.59 24.10
C GLY A 162 1.36 8.68 24.28
N ALA A 163 2.48 8.63 23.55
CA ALA A 163 3.63 9.52 23.68
C ALA A 163 3.91 10.38 22.42
N GLY A 164 3.05 10.31 21.40
CA GLY A 164 3.24 11.05 20.14
C GLY A 164 4.38 10.49 19.29
N GLY A 165 4.24 9.24 18.85
CA GLY A 165 5.20 8.53 17.98
C GLY A 165 4.80 7.07 17.73
N THR A 166 5.78 6.24 17.34
CA THR A 166 5.64 4.84 16.87
C THR A 166 4.63 3.99 17.63
N VAL A 167 3.75 3.35 16.87
CA VAL A 167 2.71 2.42 17.33
C VAL A 167 3.30 1.22 18.09
N ALA A 168 2.62 0.77 19.14
CA ALA A 168 2.97 -0.43 19.88
C ALA A 168 2.21 -1.65 19.33
N VAL A 169 2.94 -2.74 19.09
CA VAL A 169 2.35 -4.05 18.74
C VAL A 169 1.86 -4.73 20.01
N GLY A 170 0.62 -5.22 19.98
CA GLY A 170 -0.03 -5.84 21.13
C GLY A 170 -0.93 -7.01 20.73
N GLY A 171 -1.75 -7.45 21.67
CA GLY A 171 -2.82 -8.41 21.39
C GLY A 171 -4.16 -7.71 21.15
N SER A 172 -5.18 -8.48 20.80
CA SER A 172 -6.56 -7.98 20.68
C SER A 172 -7.12 -7.35 21.97
N GLY A 173 -6.55 -7.71 23.13
CA GLY A 173 -6.88 -7.13 24.43
C GLY A 173 -6.11 -5.86 24.79
N SER A 174 -5.32 -5.29 23.89
CA SER A 174 -4.57 -4.06 24.13
C SER A 174 -5.44 -2.81 23.91
N SER A 175 -5.14 -1.73 24.63
CA SER A 175 -5.80 -0.43 24.50
C SER A 175 -4.84 0.73 24.81
N TRP A 176 -5.22 1.93 24.38
CA TRP A 176 -4.53 3.17 24.70
C TRP A 176 -5.51 4.33 24.89
N SER A 177 -5.01 5.42 25.46
CA SER A 177 -5.76 6.67 25.59
C SER A 177 -5.57 7.51 24.33
N ALA A 178 -6.64 7.73 23.57
CA ALA A 178 -6.64 8.51 22.33
C ALA A 178 -7.47 9.79 22.49
N ALA A 179 -7.18 10.81 21.69
CA ALA A 179 -8.12 11.91 21.50
C ALA A 179 -9.35 11.37 20.78
N ASN A 180 -10.53 11.66 21.31
CA ASN A 180 -11.77 11.14 20.78
C ASN A 180 -12.10 11.75 19.40
N PHE A 181 -12.08 13.06 19.30
CA PHE A 181 -12.33 13.80 18.06
C PHE A 181 -11.47 15.05 18.09
N SER A 182 -11.25 15.64 16.91
CA SER A 182 -10.35 16.78 16.78
C SER A 182 -11.11 18.03 16.39
N THR A 183 -10.75 19.15 17.03
CA THR A 183 -10.98 20.50 16.49
C THR A 183 -9.66 21.15 16.09
N ALA A 184 -8.57 20.37 16.08
CA ALA A 184 -7.24 20.82 15.72
C ALA A 184 -7.01 20.67 14.22
N ASP A 185 -6.28 21.63 13.68
CA ASP A 185 -5.86 21.64 12.27
C ASP A 185 -4.82 20.56 11.94
N VAL A 186 -4.23 19.94 12.96
CA VAL A 186 -3.19 18.91 12.82
C VAL A 186 -3.58 17.71 13.66
N LEU A 187 -3.54 16.52 13.05
CA LEU A 187 -3.67 15.25 13.75
C LEU A 187 -2.31 14.78 14.23
N VAL A 188 -2.26 14.12 15.39
CA VAL A 188 -1.03 13.63 16.01
C VAL A 188 -1.07 12.11 16.12
N GLU A 189 0.00 11.44 15.68
CA GLU A 189 0.13 9.98 15.80
C GLU A 189 0.04 9.55 17.26
N SER A 190 -0.51 8.36 17.51
CA SER A 190 -0.78 7.80 18.83
C SER A 190 -1.75 8.61 19.69
N THR A 191 -2.29 9.71 19.15
CA THR A 191 -3.34 10.53 19.78
C THR A 191 -4.61 10.48 18.94
N ASN A 192 -4.54 10.83 17.66
CA ASN A 192 -5.68 10.87 16.74
C ASN A 192 -5.71 9.67 15.78
N PHE A 193 -4.54 9.11 15.48
CA PHE A 193 -4.40 8.01 14.52
C PHE A 193 -3.23 7.10 14.90
N ILE A 194 -3.18 5.91 14.33
CA ILE A 194 -2.00 5.05 14.31
C ILE A 194 -1.44 4.98 12.88
N LYS A 195 -0.12 4.88 12.74
CA LYS A 195 0.57 4.66 11.47
C LYS A 195 1.21 3.28 11.45
N VAL A 196 0.94 2.48 10.42
CA VAL A 196 1.60 1.19 10.19
C VAL A 196 2.30 1.25 8.84
N GLU A 197 3.62 1.11 8.86
CA GLU A 197 4.50 1.33 7.70
C GLU A 197 4.70 0.05 6.88
N ASP A 198 5.06 0.23 5.61
CA ASP A 198 5.58 -0.82 4.73
C ASP A 198 4.70 -2.08 4.61
N GLN A 199 3.39 -1.89 4.51
CA GLN A 199 2.43 -2.99 4.41
C GLN A 199 2.20 -3.42 2.96
N THR A 200 2.24 -4.74 2.69
CA THR A 200 1.95 -5.29 1.36
C THR A 200 0.46 -5.38 1.03
N GLY A 201 -0.43 -5.07 1.97
CA GLY A 201 -1.87 -5.07 1.75
C GLY A 201 -2.58 -4.17 2.76
N VAL A 202 -3.88 -3.98 2.57
CA VAL A 202 -4.72 -3.15 3.45
C VAL A 202 -5.95 -3.94 3.89
N SER A 203 -5.80 -4.71 4.96
CA SER A 203 -6.91 -5.37 5.64
C SER A 203 -6.95 -4.95 7.10
N LEU A 204 -8.02 -4.28 7.50
CA LEU A 204 -8.20 -3.70 8.82
C LEU A 204 -9.40 -4.32 9.52
N ALA A 205 -9.29 -4.50 10.83
CA ALA A 205 -10.44 -4.90 11.64
C ALA A 205 -10.42 -4.29 13.04
N GLY A 206 -11.62 -3.95 13.52
CA GLY A 206 -11.88 -3.60 14.91
C GLY A 206 -12.87 -4.57 15.55
N LEU A 207 -12.64 -4.90 16.82
CA LEU A 207 -13.41 -5.92 17.54
C LEU A 207 -14.42 -5.29 18.51
N ASN A 208 -15.61 -5.88 18.62
CA ASN A 208 -16.61 -5.49 19.62
C ASN A 208 -16.19 -5.84 21.07
N SER A 209 -15.57 -7.00 21.28
CA SER A 209 -15.20 -7.51 22.61
C SER A 209 -13.87 -6.93 23.11
N SER A 210 -13.76 -5.61 23.13
CA SER A 210 -12.51 -4.90 23.39
C SER A 210 -12.55 -4.15 24.74
N PRO A 211 -11.40 -3.89 25.38
CA PRO A 211 -11.33 -3.14 26.64
C PRO A 211 -11.68 -1.63 26.51
N GLY A 212 -11.84 -1.13 25.29
CA GLY A 212 -12.18 0.25 24.94
C GLY A 212 -13.18 0.30 23.79
N ARG A 213 -13.19 1.39 23.02
CA ARG A 213 -13.87 1.42 21.73
C ARG A 213 -12.89 1.12 20.61
N SER A 214 -13.32 0.34 19.63
CA SER A 214 -12.60 0.14 18.38
C SER A 214 -13.36 0.86 17.29
N ALA A 215 -13.18 2.17 17.13
CA ALA A 215 -13.95 2.95 16.15
C ALA A 215 -13.02 3.78 15.26
N ILE A 216 -13.34 3.85 13.97
CA ILE A 216 -12.52 4.55 12.97
C ILE A 216 -13.34 5.52 12.15
N ALA A 217 -12.82 6.73 11.99
CA ALA A 217 -13.41 7.81 11.22
C ALA A 217 -12.95 7.78 9.76
N GLY A 218 -11.68 7.49 9.56
CA GLY A 218 -11.09 7.51 8.23
C GLY A 218 -9.82 6.69 8.12
N LEU A 219 -9.39 6.55 6.88
CA LEU A 219 -8.23 5.80 6.47
C LEU A 219 -7.44 6.64 5.47
N GLN A 220 -6.12 6.72 5.61
CA GLN A 220 -5.25 7.15 4.52
C GLN A 220 -4.25 6.05 4.22
N VAL A 221 -4.13 5.73 2.94
CA VAL A 221 -3.16 4.76 2.42
C VAL A 221 -2.21 5.53 1.53
N VAL A 222 -0.92 5.52 1.88
CA VAL A 222 0.13 6.28 1.21
C VAL A 222 1.10 5.30 0.56
N ASN A 223 1.51 5.59 -0.67
CA ASN A 223 2.55 4.81 -1.33
C ASN A 223 3.87 4.91 -0.55
N ALA A 224 4.30 3.81 0.05
CA ALA A 224 5.55 3.71 0.80
C ALA A 224 6.71 3.23 -0.07
N TYR A 225 6.43 2.70 -1.27
CA TYR A 225 7.46 2.20 -2.15
C TYR A 225 8.24 3.36 -2.81
N THR A 226 9.55 3.40 -2.59
CA THR A 226 10.44 4.47 -3.09
C THR A 226 11.32 4.03 -4.26
N GLY A 227 11.29 2.74 -4.61
CA GLY A 227 12.00 2.21 -5.77
C GLY A 227 11.30 2.53 -7.09
N THR A 228 11.79 1.93 -8.18
CA THR A 228 11.22 2.10 -9.52
C THR A 228 10.37 0.88 -9.86
N LEU A 229 9.12 1.10 -10.28
CA LEU A 229 8.29 0.06 -10.88
C LEU A 229 8.57 -0.05 -12.38
N SER A 230 8.61 -1.26 -12.90
CA SER A 230 8.65 -1.54 -14.33
C SER A 230 7.61 -2.62 -14.65
N PHE A 231 6.72 -2.30 -15.56
CA PHE A 231 5.54 -3.11 -15.88
C PHE A 231 5.78 -3.93 -17.15
N TRP A 232 5.39 -5.20 -17.12
CA TRP A 232 5.43 -6.08 -18.28
C TRP A 232 4.35 -5.69 -19.29
N ASP A 233 4.77 -5.45 -20.52
CA ASP A 233 3.93 -5.01 -21.63
C ASP A 233 4.52 -5.54 -22.95
N THR A 234 3.69 -6.26 -23.71
CA THR A 234 4.06 -6.88 -24.98
C THR A 234 3.40 -6.24 -26.20
N ASN A 235 2.51 -5.25 -26.03
CA ASN A 235 1.78 -4.59 -27.12
C ASN A 235 2.22 -3.12 -27.34
N GLY A 236 3.23 -2.66 -26.59
CA GLY A 236 4.08 -1.53 -26.94
C GLY A 236 3.60 -0.20 -26.38
N ALA A 237 2.84 0.58 -27.14
CA ALA A 237 2.28 1.87 -26.67
C ALA A 237 0.74 1.84 -26.72
N THR A 238 0.18 0.64 -26.73
CA THR A 238 -1.26 0.40 -26.76
C THR A 238 -1.67 0.09 -25.34
N ALA A 239 -2.54 0.90 -24.74
CA ALA A 239 -2.98 0.68 -23.35
C ALA A 239 -3.31 -0.79 -23.06
N GLY A 240 -2.82 -1.28 -21.91
CA GLY A 240 -2.77 -2.71 -21.58
C GLY A 240 -1.38 -3.33 -21.78
N SER A 241 -1.28 -4.62 -21.55
CA SER A 241 -0.06 -5.44 -21.63
C SER A 241 -0.05 -6.39 -22.82
N GLY A 242 -1.20 -6.65 -23.45
CA GLY A 242 -1.29 -7.49 -24.66
C GLY A 242 -1.28 -9.01 -24.45
N ASN A 243 -1.29 -9.51 -23.20
CA ASN A 243 -1.46 -10.94 -22.88
C ASN A 243 -0.51 -11.91 -23.60
N ALA A 244 0.78 -11.59 -23.67
CA ALA A 244 1.78 -12.52 -24.18
C ALA A 244 2.92 -12.74 -23.18
N GLY A 245 3.42 -13.97 -23.16
CA GLY A 245 4.68 -14.30 -22.48
C GLY A 245 5.88 -13.72 -23.22
N GLY A 246 7.08 -14.11 -22.80
CA GLY A 246 8.32 -13.64 -23.42
C GLY A 246 9.54 -14.00 -22.59
N THR A 247 10.66 -13.34 -22.87
CA THR A 247 11.93 -13.58 -22.20
C THR A 247 12.40 -12.35 -21.45
N TRP A 248 12.25 -12.37 -20.11
CA TRP A 248 12.84 -11.36 -19.24
C TRP A 248 14.37 -11.42 -19.32
N GLY A 249 14.98 -10.27 -19.62
CA GLY A 249 16.42 -10.11 -19.78
C GLY A 249 16.86 -10.11 -21.25
N THR A 250 15.92 -10.30 -22.18
CA THR A 250 16.17 -10.24 -23.63
C THR A 250 15.19 -9.31 -24.32
N ASP A 251 13.90 -9.50 -24.08
CA ASP A 251 12.85 -8.74 -24.75
C ASP A 251 12.70 -7.33 -24.16
N SER A 252 12.35 -6.38 -25.02
CA SER A 252 12.08 -4.99 -24.63
C SER A 252 10.59 -4.81 -24.29
N PHE A 253 10.13 -5.52 -23.27
CA PHE A 253 8.73 -5.58 -22.83
C PHE A 253 8.48 -4.88 -21.49
N TRP A 254 9.28 -3.86 -21.16
CA TRP A 254 9.17 -3.14 -19.88
C TRP A 254 8.81 -1.69 -20.10
N THR A 255 7.73 -1.22 -19.48
CA THR A 255 7.32 0.18 -19.49
C THR A 255 7.30 0.76 -18.08
N ALA A 256 7.47 2.08 -17.96
CA ALA A 256 7.33 2.80 -16.69
C ALA A 256 5.88 3.28 -16.45
N ASP A 257 5.01 3.12 -17.45
CA ASP A 257 3.61 3.51 -17.37
C ASP A 257 2.75 2.32 -16.93
N ALA A 258 2.16 2.44 -15.74
CA ALA A 258 1.28 1.42 -15.17
C ALA A 258 0.07 1.10 -16.06
N THR A 259 -0.28 1.96 -17.04
CA THR A 259 -1.39 1.72 -17.97
C THR A 259 -0.98 1.04 -19.28
N GLY A 260 0.32 0.87 -19.55
CA GLY A 260 0.80 0.32 -20.84
C GLY A 260 0.64 1.28 -22.04
N SER A 261 0.38 2.56 -21.80
CA SER A 261 0.14 3.54 -22.89
C SER A 261 1.43 4.16 -23.43
N VAL A 262 2.59 3.80 -22.87
CA VAL A 262 3.91 4.32 -23.26
C VAL A 262 4.79 3.18 -23.74
N ALA A 263 5.49 3.44 -24.85
CA ALA A 263 6.40 2.50 -25.50
C ALA A 263 7.35 1.78 -24.53
N THR A 264 7.48 0.48 -24.75
CA THR A 264 8.32 -0.41 -23.94
C THR A 264 9.81 -0.28 -24.26
N GLY A 265 10.62 -0.75 -23.32
CA GLY A 265 12.08 -0.80 -23.38
C GLY A 265 12.63 -2.04 -22.69
N ALA A 266 13.96 -2.08 -22.56
CA ALA A 266 14.66 -3.17 -21.89
C ALA A 266 14.48 -3.13 -20.36
N TRP A 267 14.67 -4.29 -19.71
CA TRP A 267 14.65 -4.39 -18.25
C TRP A 267 15.69 -3.47 -17.60
N SER A 268 15.26 -2.73 -16.57
CA SER A 268 16.13 -1.92 -15.73
C SER A 268 16.44 -2.66 -14.43
N SER A 269 17.64 -3.24 -14.35
CA SER A 269 18.09 -4.03 -13.21
C SER A 269 17.91 -3.29 -11.88
N GLY A 270 17.37 -3.99 -10.88
CA GLY A 270 17.07 -3.43 -9.56
C GLY A 270 15.72 -2.71 -9.46
N SER A 271 14.92 -2.65 -10.52
CA SER A 271 13.52 -2.22 -10.43
C SER A 271 12.65 -3.32 -9.81
N ALA A 272 11.48 -2.98 -9.27
CA ALA A 272 10.43 -3.95 -9.00
C ALA A 272 9.72 -4.31 -10.32
N ALA A 273 9.62 -5.61 -10.58
CA ALA A 273 8.97 -6.14 -11.76
C ALA A 273 7.47 -6.32 -11.47
N VAL A 274 6.64 -5.66 -12.27
CA VAL A 274 5.18 -5.71 -12.12
C VAL A 274 4.56 -6.39 -13.33
N PHE A 275 3.70 -7.37 -13.08
CA PHE A 275 2.98 -8.12 -14.10
C PHE A 275 1.47 -7.91 -13.90
N SER A 276 0.74 -7.32 -14.83
CA SER A 276 1.19 -6.68 -16.08
C SER A 276 0.72 -5.22 -16.14
N ALA A 277 1.16 -4.47 -17.14
CA ALA A 277 0.67 -3.11 -17.36
C ALA A 277 -0.83 -3.11 -17.72
N GLY A 278 -1.57 -2.10 -17.27
CA GLY A 278 -3.00 -1.97 -17.53
C GLY A 278 -3.83 -3.03 -16.83
N THR A 279 -5.07 -3.22 -17.30
CA THR A 279 -6.03 -4.14 -16.67
C THR A 279 -6.47 -5.32 -17.57
N ASP A 280 -5.72 -5.58 -18.64
CA ASP A 280 -6.05 -6.59 -19.64
C ASP A 280 -5.20 -7.86 -19.48
N GLY A 281 -4.25 -7.88 -18.54
CA GLY A 281 -3.23 -8.90 -18.33
C GLY A 281 -3.72 -10.24 -17.78
N THR A 282 -4.98 -10.61 -18.00
CA THR A 282 -5.69 -11.66 -17.25
C THR A 282 -5.44 -13.09 -17.74
N GLY A 283 -4.49 -13.31 -18.65
CA GLY A 283 -4.20 -14.61 -19.23
C GLY A 283 -3.23 -15.45 -18.41
N LEU A 284 -3.18 -16.76 -18.67
CA LEU A 284 -2.07 -17.61 -18.22
C LEU A 284 -0.83 -17.35 -19.10
N LEU A 285 0.23 -16.84 -18.49
CA LEU A 285 1.45 -16.41 -19.19
C LEU A 285 2.68 -17.04 -18.57
N THR A 286 3.57 -17.56 -19.41
CA THR A 286 4.92 -17.96 -18.99
C THR A 286 5.93 -16.93 -19.46
N VAL A 287 6.69 -16.38 -18.50
CA VAL A 287 7.84 -15.50 -18.77
C VAL A 287 9.12 -16.27 -18.45
N THR A 288 9.95 -16.48 -19.46
CA THR A 288 11.25 -17.11 -19.31
C THR A 288 12.25 -16.10 -18.77
N VAL A 289 12.81 -16.35 -17.60
CA VAL A 289 13.89 -15.56 -17.00
C VAL A 289 15.20 -16.00 -17.65
N ASN A 290 15.87 -15.11 -18.39
CA ASN A 290 17.17 -15.39 -18.99
C ASN A 290 18.31 -15.01 -18.04
N GLY A 291 19.17 -15.97 -17.72
CA GLY A 291 20.30 -15.74 -16.82
C GLY A 291 19.87 -15.31 -15.42
N THR A 292 20.63 -14.42 -14.78
CA THR A 292 20.26 -13.82 -13.49
C THR A 292 19.66 -12.45 -13.73
N GLN A 293 18.43 -12.24 -13.24
CA GLN A 293 17.77 -10.94 -13.24
C GLN A 293 17.70 -10.42 -11.80
N THR A 294 18.43 -9.33 -11.53
CA THR A 294 18.33 -8.62 -10.26
C THR A 294 17.11 -7.70 -10.27
N ALA A 295 16.25 -7.84 -9.27
CA ALA A 295 15.01 -7.09 -9.09
C ALA A 295 14.83 -6.70 -7.62
N ASP A 296 14.01 -5.69 -7.36
CA ASP A 296 13.68 -5.26 -6.00
C ASP A 296 12.57 -6.13 -5.37
N ALA A 297 11.52 -6.33 -6.16
CA ALA A 297 10.34 -7.13 -5.84
C ALA A 297 9.72 -7.69 -7.12
N ILE A 298 8.87 -8.71 -6.97
CA ILE A 298 7.95 -9.20 -7.99
C ILE A 298 6.53 -8.96 -7.51
N TRP A 299 5.71 -8.33 -8.35
CA TRP A 299 4.31 -8.07 -8.06
C TRP A 299 3.42 -8.43 -9.25
N VAL A 300 2.55 -9.40 -9.08
CA VAL A 300 1.49 -9.71 -10.02
C VAL A 300 0.20 -9.04 -9.54
N GLN A 301 -0.32 -8.10 -10.32
CA GLN A 301 -1.58 -7.41 -10.05
C GLN A 301 -2.76 -8.15 -10.68
N GLU A 302 -2.52 -8.79 -11.82
CA GLU A 302 -3.52 -9.46 -12.63
C GLU A 302 -2.87 -10.59 -13.45
N GLY A 303 -3.64 -11.63 -13.73
CA GLY A 303 -3.23 -12.80 -14.51
C GLY A 303 -2.56 -13.89 -13.69
N ASP A 304 -2.46 -15.07 -14.32
CA ASP A 304 -1.68 -16.20 -13.82
C ASP A 304 -0.28 -16.16 -14.45
N ILE A 305 0.74 -15.74 -13.69
CA ILE A 305 2.10 -15.54 -14.20
C ILE A 305 3.04 -16.64 -13.71
N THR A 306 3.62 -17.38 -14.65
CA THR A 306 4.70 -18.34 -14.37
C THR A 306 6.06 -17.77 -14.76
N LEU A 307 6.97 -17.62 -13.79
CA LEU A 307 8.36 -17.22 -14.02
C LEU A 307 9.25 -18.46 -14.04
N SER A 308 9.81 -18.81 -15.20
CA SER A 308 10.58 -20.05 -15.39
C SER A 308 11.99 -19.83 -15.92
N GLY A 309 12.91 -20.75 -15.61
CA GLY A 309 14.25 -20.78 -16.20
C GLY A 309 15.34 -20.30 -15.25
N GLY A 310 15.77 -19.04 -15.40
CA GLY A 310 16.94 -18.47 -14.76
C GLY A 310 16.83 -18.22 -13.25
N VAL A 311 17.62 -17.25 -12.77
CA VAL A 311 17.67 -16.84 -11.37
C VAL A 311 17.03 -15.47 -11.22
N ILE A 312 16.13 -15.32 -10.26
CA ILE A 312 15.62 -14.04 -9.79
C ILE A 312 16.39 -13.70 -8.51
N ASP A 313 17.16 -12.63 -8.56
CA ASP A 313 17.97 -12.16 -7.43
C ASP A 313 17.32 -10.92 -6.80
N LEU A 314 16.75 -11.12 -5.60
CA LEU A 314 16.12 -10.10 -4.78
C LEU A 314 17.03 -9.67 -3.61
N SER A 315 18.28 -10.13 -3.56
CA SER A 315 19.17 -9.93 -2.40
C SER A 315 19.54 -8.47 -2.11
N ALA A 316 19.48 -7.61 -3.13
CA ALA A 316 19.72 -6.17 -3.01
C ALA A 316 18.42 -5.35 -2.83
N GLY A 317 17.26 -6.02 -2.90
CA GLY A 317 15.95 -5.41 -2.88
C GLY A 317 15.18 -5.64 -1.58
N SER A 318 13.88 -5.42 -1.67
CA SER A 318 12.89 -5.60 -0.62
C SER A 318 12.59 -7.08 -0.37
N GLY A 319 12.92 -7.97 -1.32
CA GLY A 319 12.70 -9.40 -1.15
C GLY A 319 11.22 -9.78 -1.15
N ILE A 320 10.38 -9.11 -1.94
CA ILE A 320 8.92 -9.34 -1.96
C ILE A 320 8.52 -10.14 -3.19
N LEU A 321 7.72 -11.18 -2.97
CA LEU A 321 6.89 -11.84 -3.97
C LEU A 321 5.43 -11.58 -3.61
N ARG A 322 4.67 -10.97 -4.51
CA ARG A 322 3.26 -10.61 -4.27
C ARG A 322 2.41 -11.01 -5.47
N GLY A 323 1.35 -11.78 -5.24
CA GLY A 323 0.40 -12.17 -6.29
C GLY A 323 -1.04 -11.84 -5.89
N ASP A 324 -1.59 -10.74 -6.40
CA ASP A 324 -2.88 -10.19 -5.93
C ASP A 324 -4.08 -10.54 -6.81
N ASP A 325 -3.90 -11.23 -7.94
CA ASP A 325 -5.00 -11.45 -8.90
C ASP A 325 -6.18 -12.19 -8.23
N PRO A 326 -7.31 -11.51 -8.00
CA PRO A 326 -8.46 -12.13 -7.34
C PRO A 326 -9.22 -13.10 -8.25
N ASP A 327 -8.98 -13.05 -9.56
CA ASP A 327 -9.62 -13.89 -10.58
C ASP A 327 -8.69 -15.01 -11.08
N ALA A 328 -7.53 -15.20 -10.44
CA ALA A 328 -6.56 -16.23 -10.76
C ALA A 328 -7.23 -17.62 -10.81
N SER A 329 -6.99 -18.35 -11.90
CA SER A 329 -7.51 -19.72 -12.05
C SER A 329 -6.59 -20.74 -11.38
N PHE A 330 -5.34 -20.36 -11.08
CA PHE A 330 -4.34 -21.18 -10.41
C PHE A 330 -3.78 -20.44 -9.19
N TYR A 331 -2.62 -19.81 -9.36
CA TYR A 331 -1.96 -18.93 -8.43
C TYR A 331 -1.54 -17.72 -9.25
N ALA A 332 -1.80 -16.52 -8.75
CA ALA A 332 -1.42 -15.27 -9.42
C ALA A 332 0.08 -15.30 -9.82
N LEU A 333 0.94 -15.84 -8.95
CA LEU A 333 2.36 -16.01 -9.23
C LEU A 333 2.85 -17.45 -9.00
N THR A 334 3.37 -18.08 -10.06
CA THR A 334 4.12 -19.35 -9.98
C THR A 334 5.61 -19.11 -10.23
N ILE A 335 6.45 -19.53 -9.30
CA ILE A 335 7.91 -19.42 -9.36
C ILE A 335 8.52 -20.79 -9.66
N ASP A 336 8.86 -21.01 -10.94
CA ASP A 336 9.67 -22.14 -11.40
C ASP A 336 11.17 -21.81 -11.47
N SER A 337 11.50 -20.52 -11.39
CA SER A 337 12.87 -19.99 -11.36
C SER A 337 13.53 -20.19 -10.00
N SER A 338 14.85 -20.15 -9.95
CA SER A 338 15.57 -20.09 -8.67
C SER A 338 15.50 -18.67 -8.08
N ILE A 339 15.27 -18.56 -6.78
CA ILE A 339 15.24 -17.31 -6.00
C ILE A 339 16.52 -17.19 -5.18
N GLN A 340 17.14 -16.01 -5.22
CA GLN A 340 18.14 -15.58 -4.24
C GLN A 340 17.58 -14.40 -3.46
N ALA A 341 17.49 -14.53 -2.14
CA ALA A 341 17.06 -13.45 -1.26
C ALA A 341 17.71 -13.62 0.12
N ALA A 342 17.99 -12.50 0.80
CA ALA A 342 18.45 -12.54 2.18
C ALA A 342 17.28 -12.93 3.09
N ASP A 343 16.22 -12.12 3.06
CA ASP A 343 14.90 -12.42 3.61
C ASP A 343 13.90 -12.43 2.45
N LEU A 344 12.76 -13.11 2.62
CA LEU A 344 11.72 -13.21 1.60
C LEU A 344 10.35 -12.96 2.23
N THR A 345 9.59 -12.02 1.68
CA THR A 345 8.18 -11.81 2.04
C THR A 345 7.29 -12.33 0.93
N ILE A 346 6.29 -13.12 1.31
CA ILE A 346 5.29 -13.69 0.41
C ILE A 346 3.94 -13.06 0.76
N ALA A 347 3.34 -12.35 -0.18
CA ALA A 347 2.04 -11.71 -0.06
C ALA A 347 1.12 -12.16 -1.19
N GLY A 348 -0.20 -12.08 -0.99
CA GLY A 348 -1.15 -12.63 -1.95
C GLY A 348 -0.94 -14.14 -2.15
N GLU A 349 -1.15 -14.65 -3.35
CA GLU A 349 -1.05 -16.07 -3.68
C GLU A 349 0.20 -16.37 -4.51
N VAL A 350 1.12 -17.17 -3.95
CA VAL A 350 2.39 -17.53 -4.60
C VAL A 350 2.64 -19.03 -4.52
N GLU A 351 2.88 -19.66 -5.67
CA GLU A 351 3.32 -21.05 -5.78
C GLU A 351 4.84 -21.13 -6.03
N PHE A 352 5.51 -22.01 -5.31
CA PHE A 352 6.91 -22.39 -5.54
C PHE A 352 6.98 -23.71 -6.30
N GLY A 353 6.96 -23.63 -7.63
CA GLY A 353 7.12 -24.77 -8.55
C GLY A 353 8.59 -25.15 -8.80
N GLY A 354 9.55 -24.26 -8.50
CA GLY A 354 10.99 -24.51 -8.50
C GLY A 354 11.55 -24.69 -7.08
N SER A 355 12.69 -25.39 -6.94
CA SER A 355 13.35 -25.58 -5.63
C SER A 355 14.22 -24.40 -5.22
N ASN A 356 14.06 -23.91 -3.99
CA ASN A 356 14.83 -22.78 -3.47
C ASN A 356 15.41 -23.01 -2.07
N THR A 357 16.48 -22.27 -1.77
CA THR A 357 17.07 -22.19 -0.43
C THR A 357 17.12 -20.72 -0.01
N ILE A 358 16.44 -20.39 1.09
CA ILE A 358 16.42 -19.05 1.68
C ILE A 358 17.05 -19.13 3.07
N THR A 359 18.15 -18.41 3.27
CA THR A 359 18.96 -18.47 4.51
C THR A 359 18.49 -17.52 5.59
N GLY A 360 17.68 -16.50 5.26
CA GLY A 360 17.04 -15.64 6.24
C GLY A 360 15.61 -16.08 6.55
N THR A 361 14.79 -15.09 6.91
CA THR A 361 13.38 -15.30 7.26
C THR A 361 12.52 -15.28 6.03
N VAL A 362 11.65 -16.28 5.92
CA VAL A 362 10.52 -16.29 4.99
C VAL A 362 9.27 -15.85 5.75
N THR A 363 8.78 -14.65 5.46
CA THR A 363 7.56 -14.09 6.06
C THR A 363 6.37 -14.33 5.13
N VAL A 364 5.43 -15.17 5.55
CA VAL A 364 4.22 -15.48 4.79
C VAL A 364 3.06 -14.62 5.32
N LEU A 365 2.58 -13.69 4.50
CA LEU A 365 1.45 -12.79 4.79
C LEU A 365 0.18 -13.17 4.02
N GLY A 366 0.32 -13.81 2.85
CA GLY A 366 -0.77 -14.37 2.07
C GLY A 366 -0.76 -15.90 2.09
N THR A 367 -0.86 -16.54 0.94
CA THR A 367 -0.78 -17.99 0.76
C THR A 367 0.49 -18.35 0.02
N ALA A 368 1.29 -19.26 0.58
CA ALA A 368 2.42 -19.88 -0.10
C ALA A 368 2.12 -21.35 -0.36
N LEU A 369 2.12 -21.76 -1.63
CA LEU A 369 2.06 -23.17 -2.01
C LEU A 369 3.46 -23.72 -2.28
N VAL A 370 3.83 -24.79 -1.57
CA VAL A 370 5.09 -25.53 -1.77
C VAL A 370 4.83 -26.71 -2.70
N ALA A 371 5.04 -26.48 -4.00
CA ALA A 371 4.89 -27.52 -5.04
C ALA A 371 6.21 -28.27 -5.33
N SER A 372 7.35 -27.66 -5.03
CA SER A 372 8.70 -28.24 -5.15
C SER A 372 9.51 -28.05 -3.87
N ASN A 373 10.61 -28.79 -3.73
CA ASN A 373 11.40 -28.79 -2.49
C ASN A 373 11.91 -27.40 -2.10
N GLN A 374 11.56 -26.94 -0.90
CA GLN A 374 12.03 -25.69 -0.31
C GLN A 374 12.90 -25.94 0.92
N SER A 375 13.89 -25.09 1.11
CA SER A 375 14.74 -25.08 2.30
C SER A 375 14.79 -23.67 2.86
N TRP A 376 14.05 -23.42 3.95
CA TRP A 376 13.90 -22.09 4.55
C TRP A 376 14.49 -22.11 5.96
N ASN A 377 15.38 -21.17 6.29
CA ASN A 377 15.97 -21.14 7.62
C ASN A 377 14.92 -20.83 8.70
N GLN A 378 14.12 -19.78 8.50
CA GLN A 378 13.06 -19.38 9.42
C GLN A 378 11.77 -19.07 8.68
N ILE A 379 10.62 -19.33 9.32
CA ILE A 379 9.29 -18.95 8.82
C ILE A 379 8.61 -18.06 9.85
N ALA A 380 7.99 -16.98 9.38
CA ALA A 380 7.20 -16.04 10.19
C ALA A 380 5.96 -15.57 9.42
N GLY A 381 5.15 -14.73 10.05
CA GLY A 381 3.95 -14.13 9.45
C GLY A 381 2.64 -14.78 9.92
N SER A 382 1.54 -14.30 9.36
CA SER A 382 0.16 -14.67 9.71
C SER A 382 -0.60 -15.35 8.58
N GLY A 383 0.06 -15.56 7.44
CA GLY A 383 -0.51 -16.18 6.26
C GLY A 383 -0.63 -17.71 6.36
N THR A 384 -0.96 -18.32 5.23
CA THR A 384 -1.15 -19.77 5.06
C THR A 384 0.02 -20.37 4.29
N LEU A 385 0.47 -21.53 4.72
CA LEU A 385 1.51 -22.31 4.06
C LEU A 385 0.98 -23.70 3.75
N ASP A 386 0.87 -24.01 2.47
CA ASP A 386 0.32 -25.26 1.97
C ASP A 386 1.42 -26.11 1.32
N LEU A 387 1.46 -27.41 1.63
CA LEU A 387 2.41 -28.35 1.01
C LEU A 387 1.67 -29.21 -0.01
N PHE A 388 2.06 -29.11 -1.28
CA PHE A 388 1.42 -29.80 -2.39
C PHE A 388 2.46 -30.45 -3.31
N GLY A 389 3.07 -31.53 -2.85
CA GLY A 389 3.97 -32.36 -3.66
C GLY A 389 5.46 -32.10 -3.45
N GLY A 390 5.84 -30.96 -2.86
CA GLY A 390 7.21 -30.66 -2.43
C GLY A 390 7.48 -30.94 -0.95
N ASP A 391 8.76 -31.12 -0.60
CA ASP A 391 9.23 -31.14 0.79
C ASP A 391 9.59 -29.73 1.27
N LEU A 392 9.24 -29.40 2.52
CA LEU A 392 9.71 -28.17 3.19
C LEU A 392 10.67 -28.54 4.32
N THR A 393 11.92 -28.07 4.21
CA THR A 393 12.91 -28.15 5.29
C THR A 393 13.01 -26.81 6.00
N VAL A 394 12.88 -26.80 7.33
CA VAL A 394 13.00 -25.61 8.17
C VAL A 394 14.23 -25.69 9.09
N GLY A 395 14.98 -24.59 9.21
CA GLY A 395 16.19 -24.50 10.05
C GLY A 395 17.48 -24.91 9.34
N ALA A 396 17.55 -24.65 8.03
CA ALA A 396 18.69 -24.97 7.16
C ALA A 396 19.90 -24.06 7.35
#